data_AF-A0A4V6T541-F1
#
_entry.id   AF-A0A4V6T541-F1
#
_cell.length_a   1.000
_cell.length_b   1.000
_cell.length_c   1.000
_cell.angle_alpha   90.00
_cell.angle_beta   90.00
_cell.angle_gamma   90.00
#
_symmetry.space_group_name_H-M   'P 1'
#
loop_
_entity.id
_entity.type
_entity.pdbx_description
1 polymer ?
#
loop_
_entity_poly.entity_id
_entity_poly.type
_entity_poly.pdbx_seq_one_letter_code
_entity_poly.pdbx_strand_id
1 'polypeptide(L)'
;LRPLDILRLSRTSRDLHDLLTSRSSEHVWRNARLNVEGLPPLPTDLNEIQYAKLMFDTICQVCATHCYSVFWDCRVRCCKKCV
;
A
#
# COMPACT_ATOMS: atom_id res chain seq x y z
N LEU A 1 4.25 -13.69 3.95
CA LEU A 1 4.13 -12.64 2.91
C LEU A 1 4.13 -11.28 3.59
N ARG A 2 4.88 -10.32 3.05
CA ARG A 2 4.89 -8.92 3.50
C ARG A 2 3.92 -8.09 2.65
N PRO A 3 3.52 -6.89 3.10
CA PRO A 3 2.56 -6.08 2.35
C PRO A 3 3.05 -5.70 0.94
N LEU A 4 4.36 -5.52 0.75
CA LEU A 4 4.96 -5.28 -0.56
C LEU A 4 4.78 -6.45 -1.52
N ASP A 5 4.80 -7.69 -1.03
CA ASP A 5 4.63 -8.88 -1.86
C ASP A 5 3.19 -8.93 -2.40
N ILE A 6 2.21 -8.60 -1.55
CA ILE A 6 0.80 -8.52 -1.95
C ILE A 6 0.59 -7.40 -2.95
N LEU A 7 1.18 -6.22 -2.75
CA LEU A 7 1.11 -5.11 -3.73
C LEU A 7 1.67 -5.51 -5.10
N ARG A 8 2.76 -6.28 -5.12
CA ARG A 8 3.34 -6.77 -6.38
C ARG A 8 2.42 -7.80 -7.03
N LEU A 9 1.89 -8.74 -6.27
CA LEU A 9 0.93 -9.75 -6.76
C LEU A 9 -0.34 -9.10 -7.31
N SER A 10 -0.88 -8.08 -6.65
CA SER A 10 -2.06 -7.36 -7.13
C SER A 10 -1.82 -6.57 -8.41
N ARG A 11 -0.59 -6.47 -8.91
CA ARG A 11 -0.24 -5.76 -10.15
C ARG A 11 0.04 -6.70 -11.31
N THR A 12 0.20 -8.01 -11.07
CA THR A 12 0.53 -8.97 -12.14
C THR A 12 -0.69 -9.44 -12.92
N SER A 13 -1.90 -9.35 -12.35
CA SER A 13 -3.15 -9.75 -12.98
C SER A 13 -4.32 -8.90 -12.49
N ARG A 14 -5.30 -8.67 -13.38
CA ARG A 14 -6.56 -8.00 -13.02
C ARG A 14 -7.38 -8.83 -12.01
N ASP A 15 -7.42 -10.14 -12.16
CA ASP A 15 -8.17 -11.00 -11.24
C ASP A 15 -7.55 -10.98 -9.83
N LEU A 16 -6.22 -10.98 -9.75
CA LEU A 16 -5.50 -10.84 -8.48
C LEU A 16 -5.68 -9.45 -7.89
N HIS A 17 -5.68 -8.41 -8.73
CA HIS A 17 -5.99 -7.05 -8.31
C HIS A 17 -7.37 -6.99 -7.64
N ASP A 18 -8.39 -7.49 -8.32
CA ASP A 18 -9.78 -7.39 -7.88
C ASP A 18 -10.02 -8.25 -6.62
N LEU A 19 -9.44 -9.45 -6.58
CA LEU A 19 -9.47 -10.30 -5.38
C LEU A 19 -8.78 -9.62 -4.19
N LEU A 20 -7.55 -9.15 -4.35
CA LEU A 20 -6.76 -8.61 -3.24
C LEU A 20 -7.23 -7.24 -2.78
N THR A 21 -7.88 -6.45 -3.63
CA THR A 21 -8.45 -5.14 -3.24
C THR A 21 -9.87 -5.22 -2.69
N SER A 22 -10.53 -6.39 -2.81
CA SER A 22 -11.84 -6.62 -2.22
C SER A 22 -11.81 -6.66 -0.69
N ARG A 23 -12.96 -6.35 -0.07
CA ARG A 23 -13.11 -6.35 1.39
C ARG A 23 -12.92 -7.74 2.01
N SER A 24 -13.24 -8.82 1.31
CA SER A 24 -13.03 -10.19 1.81
C SER A 24 -11.55 -10.53 2.01
N SER A 25 -10.65 -9.84 1.30
CA SER A 25 -9.20 -10.02 1.41
C SER A 25 -8.55 -9.14 2.49
N GLU A 26 -9.31 -8.35 3.27
CA GLU A 26 -8.75 -7.45 4.29
C GLU A 26 -7.85 -8.20 5.29
N HIS A 27 -8.25 -9.42 5.69
CA HIS A 27 -7.49 -10.25 6.61
C HIS A 27 -6.09 -10.59 6.07
N VAL A 28 -5.95 -10.75 4.74
CA VAL A 28 -4.69 -11.10 4.08
C VAL A 28 -3.70 -9.96 4.27
N TRP A 29 -4.15 -8.72 4.07
CA TRP A 29 -3.33 -7.52 4.29
C TRP A 29 -2.98 -7.32 5.75
N ARG A 30 -3.95 -7.49 6.66
CA ARG A 30 -3.71 -7.40 8.10
C ARG A 30 -2.65 -8.40 8.55
N ASN A 31 -2.77 -9.67 8.15
CA ASN A 31 -1.78 -10.70 8.48
C ASN A 31 -0.41 -10.37 7.88
N ALA A 32 -0.36 -9.84 6.66
CA ALA A 32 0.91 -9.41 6.07
C ALA A 32 1.55 -8.23 6.81
N ARG A 33 0.75 -7.28 7.29
CA ARG A 33 1.22 -6.16 8.13
C ARG A 33 1.82 -6.65 9.43
N LEU A 34 1.16 -7.60 10.11
CA LEU A 34 1.63 -8.18 11.36
C LEU A 34 2.93 -8.97 11.22
N ASN A 35 3.31 -9.39 10.00
CA ASN A 35 4.61 -10.01 9.73
C ASN A 35 5.78 -9.01 9.69
N VAL A 36 5.54 -7.71 9.84
CA VAL A 36 6.57 -6.68 9.81
C VAL A 36 6.80 -6.15 11.23
N GLU A 37 7.91 -6.57 11.83
CA GLU A 37 8.32 -6.09 13.15
C GLU A 37 8.69 -4.60 13.13
N GLY A 38 8.38 -3.89 14.21
CA GLY A 38 8.72 -2.47 14.37
C GLY A 38 7.91 -1.50 13.51
N LEU A 39 6.87 -1.98 12.81
CA LEU A 39 6.01 -1.10 12.02
C LEU A 39 5.13 -0.24 12.94
N PRO A 40 4.97 1.08 12.66
CA PRO A 40 4.02 1.91 13.39
C PRO A 40 2.60 1.32 13.36
N PRO A 41 1.76 1.64 14.36
CA PRO A 41 0.36 1.22 14.33
C PRO A 41 -0.33 1.79 13.08
N LEU A 42 -1.29 1.01 12.54
CA LEU A 42 -2.15 1.46 11.45
C LEU A 42 -2.92 2.72 11.91
N PRO A 43 -2.78 3.87 11.24
CA PRO A 43 -3.56 5.05 11.56
C PRO A 43 -5.06 4.83 11.32
N THR A 44 -5.91 5.46 12.12
CA THR A 44 -7.38 5.28 12.08
C THR A 44 -8.03 5.76 10.78
N ASP A 45 -7.35 6.63 10.04
CA ASP A 45 -7.80 7.20 8.77
C ASP A 45 -7.31 6.43 7.54
N LEU A 46 -6.54 5.34 7.73
CA LEU A 46 -6.07 4.47 6.65
C LEU A 46 -6.60 3.05 6.81
N ASN A 47 -6.90 2.41 5.68
CA ASN A 47 -7.05 0.95 5.62
C ASN A 47 -5.70 0.25 5.37
N GLU A 48 -5.70 -1.08 5.53
CA GLU A 48 -4.50 -1.92 5.38
C GLU A 48 -3.80 -1.74 4.02
N ILE A 49 -4.55 -1.58 2.93
CA ILE A 49 -4.01 -1.42 1.58
C ILE A 49 -3.37 -0.04 1.41
N GLN A 50 -4.06 1.02 1.87
CA GLN A 50 -3.54 2.39 1.80
C GLN A 50 -2.27 2.53 2.64
N TYR A 51 -2.26 1.95 3.84
CA TYR A 51 -1.09 1.94 4.70
C TYR A 51 0.07 1.14 4.10
N ALA A 52 -0.21 -0.02 3.50
CA ALA A 52 0.81 -0.78 2.76
C ALA A 52 1.41 0.04 1.61
N LYS A 53 0.58 0.74 0.84
CA LYS A 53 1.04 1.65 -0.23
C LYS A 53 1.93 2.77 0.34
N LEU A 54 1.49 3.42 1.42
CA LEU A 54 2.24 4.49 2.06
C LEU A 54 3.61 4.01 2.58
N MET A 55 3.66 2.86 3.24
CA MET A 55 4.87 2.39 3.91
C MET A 55 5.87 1.74 2.93
N PHE A 56 5.40 0.93 1.99
CA PHE A 56 6.28 0.01 1.25
C PHE A 56 6.35 0.22 -0.26
N ASP A 57 5.39 0.92 -0.85
CA ASP A 57 5.34 1.10 -2.29
C ASP A 57 6.34 2.16 -2.77
N THR A 58 6.58 2.22 -4.07
CA THR A 58 7.47 3.21 -4.69
C THR A 58 6.81 3.89 -5.87
N ILE A 59 5.47 3.97 -5.84
CA ILE A 59 4.65 4.48 -6.93
C ILE A 59 3.86 5.69 -6.44
N CYS A 60 3.81 6.72 -7.29
CA CYS A 60 2.99 7.90 -7.10
C CYS A 60 1.52 7.50 -7.14
N GLN A 61 0.76 7.83 -6.11
CA GLN A 61 -0.65 7.49 -5.99
C GLN A 61 -1.55 8.29 -6.96
N VAL A 62 -1.02 9.36 -7.58
CA VAL A 62 -1.74 10.21 -8.54
C VAL A 62 -1.52 9.75 -9.98
N CYS A 63 -0.25 9.60 -10.40
CA CYS A 63 0.09 9.34 -11.81
C CYS A 63 0.75 7.98 -12.07
N ALA A 64 0.84 7.12 -11.05
CA ALA A 64 1.42 5.77 -11.13
C ALA A 64 2.89 5.68 -11.61
N THR A 65 3.61 6.81 -11.66
CA THR A 65 5.06 6.82 -11.94
C THR A 65 5.87 6.53 -10.69
N HIS A 66 7.11 6.09 -10.85
CA HIS A 66 7.99 5.78 -9.73
C HIS A 66 8.31 7.03 -8.90
N CYS A 67 8.15 6.96 -7.57
CA CYS A 67 8.56 8.01 -6.65
C CYS A 67 9.01 7.45 -5.29
N TYR A 68 10.02 8.10 -4.73
CA TYR A 68 10.54 7.77 -3.39
C TYR A 68 10.00 8.71 -2.30
N SER A 69 9.37 9.82 -2.69
CA SER A 69 8.82 10.82 -1.78
C SER A 69 7.55 10.35 -1.09
N VAL A 70 7.53 10.53 0.23
CA VAL A 70 6.38 10.31 1.10
C VAL A 70 6.04 11.64 1.77
N PHE A 71 4.79 12.07 1.64
CA PHE A 71 4.26 13.23 2.35
C PHE A 71 3.50 12.72 3.57
N TRP A 72 4.18 12.66 4.72
CA TRP A 72 3.66 12.01 5.93
C TRP A 72 2.41 12.68 6.49
N ASP A 73 2.38 14.02 6.50
CA ASP A 73 1.24 14.81 6.98
C ASP A 73 -0.03 14.55 6.16
N CYS A 74 0.14 14.35 4.85
CA CYS A 74 -0.95 14.06 3.91
C CYS A 74 -1.18 12.56 3.68
N ARG A 75 -0.38 11.68 4.31
CA ARG A 75 -0.40 10.22 4.14
C ARG A 75 -0.42 9.75 2.68
N VAL A 76 0.34 10.42 1.82
CA VAL A 76 0.36 10.16 0.37
C VAL A 76 1.77 9.96 -0.16
N ARG A 77 1.93 9.05 -1.11
CA ARG A 77 3.13 8.97 -1.97
C ARG A 77 2.85 9.74 -3.25
N CYS A 78 3.60 10.80 -3.47
CA CYS A 78 3.41 11.67 -4.63
C CYS A 78 4.75 12.05 -5.25
N CYS A 79 4.85 12.10 -6.58
CA CYS A 79 6.05 12.59 -7.26
C CYS A 79 6.05 14.12 -7.34
N LYS A 80 7.21 14.74 -7.54
CA LYS A 80 7.35 16.21 -7.63
C LYS A 80 6.49 16.87 -8.71
N LYS A 81 6.05 16.12 -9.73
CA LYS A 81 5.19 16.63 -10.81
C LYS A 81 3.70 16.69 -10.42
N CYS A 82 3.31 15.98 -9.37
CA CYS A 82 1.92 15.83 -8.92
C CYS A 82 1.67 16.50 -7.56
N VAL A 83 2.68 17.18 -7.03
CA VAL A 83 2.59 18.11 -5.90
C VAL A 83 2.42 19.50 -6.50
#